data_AF-U6E9Q9-F1
#
_entry.id   AF-U6E9Q9-F1
#
_cell.length_a   1.000
_cell.length_b   1.000
_cell.length_c   1.000
_cell.angle_alpha   90.00
_cell.angle_beta   90.00
_cell.angle_gamma   90.00
#
_symmetry.space_group_name_H-M   'P 1'
#
loop_
_entity.id
_entity.type
_entity.pdbx_description
1 polymer ?
#
loop_
_entity_poly.entity_id
_entity_poly.type
_entity_poly.pdbx_seq_one_letter_code
_entity_poly.pdbx_strand_id
1 'polypeptide(L)'
;MFSYNNHFIDSNVIIGFLIEWDGLHSKAEGYFDRKCGRYASDNVYNECESVLGTVKDWIIRFLNYVSKAPKIIPKYFRGDLRDLINKTSTKLANNSDESIKIIKVLSSFSGKHKNELSAIMTGVQDYKVFRKKVTNAFKEIFENLPVVFHVLIERKDSYPYPMSFSMEHRRLLAEKIHRKDFIILVDAHDLSTSELMETIAFITFDKGILRAKSVIESEFNLKIFKPT
;
A
#
# COMPACT_ATOMS: atom_id res chain seq x y z
N MET A 1 9.49 -26.66 -14.91
CA MET A 1 9.51 -25.70 -13.79
C MET A 1 8.82 -24.44 -14.28
N PHE A 2 7.60 -24.17 -13.80
CA PHE A 2 6.84 -23.00 -14.22
C PHE A 2 7.07 -21.90 -13.18
N SER A 3 7.61 -20.76 -13.61
CA SER A 3 7.74 -19.56 -12.79
C SER A 3 6.63 -18.59 -13.18
N TYR A 4 5.95 -18.04 -12.18
CA TYR A 4 5.07 -16.89 -12.38
C TYR A 4 5.95 -15.68 -12.73
N ASN A 5 6.18 -15.46 -14.03
CA ASN A 5 7.02 -14.34 -14.45
C ASN A 5 6.27 -13.00 -14.41
N ASN A 6 4.95 -13.02 -14.21
CA ASN A 6 4.09 -11.84 -14.24
C ASN A 6 3.12 -11.85 -13.04
N HIS A 7 3.11 -10.76 -12.27
CA HIS A 7 2.31 -10.60 -11.07
C HIS A 7 1.43 -9.35 -11.17
N PHE A 8 0.13 -9.49 -10.91
CA PHE A 8 -0.77 -8.36 -10.72
C PHE A 8 -0.81 -7.98 -9.23
N ILE A 9 -0.39 -6.78 -8.86
CA ILE A 9 -0.21 -6.39 -7.46
C ILE A 9 -1.37 -5.53 -6.95
N ASP A 10 -1.76 -5.79 -5.70
CA ASP A 10 -2.74 -5.02 -4.95
C ASP A 10 -2.11 -3.74 -4.36
N SER A 11 -2.96 -2.76 -4.01
CA SER A 11 -2.54 -1.46 -3.48
C SER A 11 -1.78 -1.58 -2.16
N ASN A 12 -2.18 -2.54 -1.30
CA ASN A 12 -1.53 -2.77 -0.01
C ASN A 12 -0.07 -3.26 -0.12
N VAL A 13 0.29 -3.94 -1.22
CA VAL A 13 1.66 -4.38 -1.49
C VAL A 13 2.53 -3.19 -1.88
N ILE A 14 1.99 -2.33 -2.75
CA ILE A 14 2.65 -1.09 -3.18
C ILE A 14 2.85 -0.14 -2.00
N ILE A 15 1.79 0.11 -1.22
CA ILE A 15 1.84 1.01 -0.06
C ILE A 15 2.82 0.50 0.99
N GLY A 16 2.80 -0.81 1.27
CA GLY A 16 3.76 -1.43 2.18
C GLY A 16 5.20 -1.21 1.73
N PHE A 17 5.48 -1.29 0.42
CA PHE A 17 6.82 -1.04 -0.11
C PHE A 17 7.23 0.43 0.04
N LEU A 18 6.35 1.37 -0.27
CA LEU A 18 6.66 2.80 -0.31
C LEU A 18 6.84 3.44 1.07
N ILE A 19 6.21 2.92 2.11
CA ILE A 19 6.24 3.50 3.46
C ILE A 19 7.16 2.66 4.36
N GLU A 20 8.36 3.16 4.66
CA GLU A 20 9.36 2.44 5.46
C GLU A 20 8.90 2.02 6.87
N TRP A 21 7.97 2.78 7.44
CA TRP A 21 7.40 2.49 8.76
C TRP A 21 6.07 1.74 8.68
N ASP A 22 5.66 1.27 7.51
CA ASP A 22 4.52 0.36 7.42
C ASP A 22 4.88 -1.01 8.01
N GLY A 23 3.93 -1.65 8.69
CA GLY A 23 4.14 -2.98 9.25
C GLY A 23 4.37 -4.08 8.20
N LEU A 24 4.04 -3.80 6.94
CA LEU A 24 4.25 -4.67 5.78
C LEU A 24 5.54 -4.34 5.03
N HIS A 25 6.29 -3.32 5.43
CA HIS A 25 7.45 -2.84 4.67
C HIS A 25 8.48 -3.91 4.39
N SER A 26 8.96 -4.62 5.42
CA SER A 26 9.93 -5.70 5.25
C SER A 26 9.43 -6.84 4.33
N LYS A 27 8.12 -7.11 4.33
CA LYS A 27 7.53 -8.12 3.43
C LYS A 27 7.44 -7.63 1.99
N ALA A 28 7.07 -6.37 1.82
CA ALA A 28 6.95 -5.73 0.52
C ALA A 28 8.33 -5.55 -0.12
N GLU A 29 9.33 -5.10 0.64
CA GLU A 29 10.73 -4.97 0.20
C GLU A 29 11.28 -6.29 -0.36
N GLY A 30 11.19 -7.38 0.41
CA GLY A 30 11.62 -8.70 -0.06
C GLY A 30 10.83 -9.23 -1.27
N TYR A 31 9.62 -8.73 -1.52
CA TYR A 31 8.87 -9.01 -2.75
C TYR A 31 9.36 -8.17 -3.94
N PHE A 32 9.70 -6.90 -3.73
CA PHE A 32 10.18 -5.99 -4.76
C PHE A 32 11.61 -6.30 -5.23
N ASP A 33 12.40 -7.01 -4.43
CA ASP A 33 13.73 -7.52 -4.82
C ASP A 33 13.68 -8.69 -5.83
N ARG A 34 12.52 -9.34 -5.98
CA ARG A 34 12.37 -10.50 -6.88
C ARG A 34 12.42 -10.06 -8.36
N LYS A 35 12.95 -10.91 -9.23
CA LYS A 35 12.94 -10.70 -10.69
C LYS A 35 11.63 -11.22 -11.29
N CYS A 36 10.55 -10.46 -11.18
CA CYS A 36 9.29 -10.72 -11.85
C CYS A 36 8.74 -9.45 -12.53
N GLY A 37 7.99 -9.64 -13.61
CA GLY A 37 7.11 -8.61 -14.16
C GLY A 37 6.01 -8.30 -13.16
N ARG A 38 5.76 -7.02 -12.93
CA ARG A 38 4.73 -6.54 -12.01
C ARG A 38 3.73 -5.71 -12.82
N TYR A 39 2.46 -5.77 -12.47
CA TYR A 39 1.39 -5.06 -13.16
C TYR A 39 0.38 -4.59 -12.12
N ALA A 40 -0.24 -3.44 -12.32
CA ALA A 40 -1.34 -2.95 -11.49
C ALA A 40 -2.38 -2.28 -12.39
N SER A 41 -3.60 -2.10 -11.89
CA SER A 41 -4.62 -1.32 -12.59
C SER A 41 -4.58 0.15 -12.20
N ASP A 42 -5.21 1.00 -13.01
CA ASP A 42 -5.47 2.40 -12.69
C ASP A 42 -6.26 2.54 -11.37
N ASN A 43 -7.14 1.58 -11.04
CA ASN A 43 -7.85 1.56 -9.77
C ASN A 43 -6.92 1.33 -8.58
N VAL A 44 -5.94 0.44 -8.71
CA VAL A 44 -4.91 0.22 -7.68
C VAL A 44 -4.06 1.49 -7.51
N TYR A 45 -3.72 2.16 -8.60
CA TYR A 45 -3.01 3.45 -8.56
C TYR A 45 -3.83 4.52 -7.81
N ASN A 46 -5.10 4.71 -8.17
CA ASN A 46 -5.99 5.67 -7.53
C ASN A 46 -6.19 5.37 -6.04
N GLU A 47 -6.26 4.09 -5.67
CA GLU A 47 -6.33 3.67 -4.27
C GLU A 47 -5.04 4.02 -3.53
N CYS A 48 -3.86 3.73 -4.11
CA CYS A 48 -2.58 4.12 -3.54
C CYS A 48 -2.48 5.64 -3.33
N GLU A 49 -2.84 6.44 -4.33
CA GLU A 49 -2.83 7.90 -4.21
C GLU A 49 -3.77 8.39 -3.10
N SER A 50 -4.99 7.86 -3.05
CA SER A 50 -5.99 8.22 -2.05
C SER A 50 -5.51 7.88 -0.63
N VAL A 51 -4.98 6.67 -0.42
CA VAL A 51 -4.49 6.23 0.88
C VAL A 51 -3.26 7.02 1.31
N LEU A 52 -2.28 7.22 0.41
CA LEU A 52 -1.07 8.01 0.69
C LEU A 52 -1.40 9.47 0.97
N GLY A 53 -2.35 10.05 0.23
CA GLY A 53 -2.84 11.41 0.46
C GLY A 53 -3.46 11.55 1.85
N THR A 54 -4.31 10.59 2.23
CA THR A 54 -4.94 10.53 3.55
C THR A 54 -3.89 10.40 4.67
N VAL A 55 -2.93 9.48 4.52
CA VAL A 55 -1.85 9.26 5.49
C VAL A 55 -0.96 10.51 5.64
N LYS A 56 -0.59 11.13 4.52
CA LYS A 56 0.14 12.41 4.51
C LYS A 56 -0.61 13.46 5.32
N ASP A 57 -1.91 13.62 5.10
CA ASP A 57 -2.72 14.61 5.81
C ASP A 57 -2.78 14.33 7.31
N TRP A 58 -2.94 13.07 7.71
CA TRP A 58 -2.89 12.67 9.12
C TRP A 58 -1.55 13.05 9.77
N ILE A 59 -0.43 12.72 9.12
CA ILE A 59 0.92 13.02 9.61
C ILE A 59 1.14 14.53 9.69
N ILE A 60 0.77 15.29 8.66
CA ILE A 60 0.95 16.75 8.66
C ILE A 60 0.12 17.41 9.76
N ARG A 61 -1.12 16.94 9.98
CA ARG A 61 -1.95 17.43 11.08
C ARG A 61 -1.37 17.07 12.44
N PHE A 62 -0.85 15.85 12.61
CA PHE A 62 -0.13 15.44 13.80
C PHE A 62 1.10 16.32 14.07
N LEU A 63 1.94 16.58 13.07
CA LEU A 63 3.10 17.46 13.20
C LEU A 63 2.71 18.89 13.59
N ASN A 64 1.59 19.40 13.04
CA ASN A 64 1.05 20.69 13.46
C ASN A 64 0.61 20.68 14.93
N TYR A 65 0.04 19.58 15.43
CA TYR A 65 -0.26 19.42 16.86
C TYR A 65 1.01 19.42 17.71
N VAL A 66 2.02 18.66 17.31
CA VAL A 66 3.33 18.62 17.98
C VAL A 66 3.94 20.02 18.06
N SER A 67 3.88 20.80 16.97
CA SER A 67 4.43 22.17 16.94
C SER A 67 3.74 23.17 17.87
N LYS A 68 2.48 22.90 18.22
CA LYS A 68 1.66 23.74 19.12
C LYS A 68 1.65 23.25 20.56
N ALA A 69 2.18 22.06 20.82
CA ALA A 69 2.26 21.52 22.16
C ALA A 69 3.23 22.35 23.02
N PRO A 70 2.98 22.50 24.33
CA PRO A 70 3.97 23.07 25.24
C PRO A 70 5.31 22.34 25.10
N LYS A 71 6.43 23.06 25.23
CA LYS A 71 7.75 22.43 25.23
C LYS A 71 7.87 21.48 26.41
N ILE A 72 8.42 20.30 26.15
CA ILE A 72 8.36 19.17 27.07
C ILE A 72 9.72 18.88 27.66
N ILE A 73 9.74 18.52 28.95
CA ILE A 73 10.94 18.00 29.61
C ILE A 73 11.18 16.57 29.10
N PRO A 74 12.39 16.20 28.64
CA PRO A 74 12.67 14.91 27.99
C PRO A 74 12.15 13.66 28.73
N LYS A 75 12.09 13.73 30.08
CA LYS A 75 11.58 12.65 30.95
C LYS A 75 10.13 12.25 30.65
N TYR A 76 9.30 13.15 30.14
CA TYR A 76 7.87 12.91 29.89
C TYR A 76 7.52 12.65 28.42
N PHE A 77 8.50 12.76 27.51
CA PHE A 77 8.31 12.70 26.07
C PHE A 77 7.41 11.56 25.59
N ARG A 78 7.59 10.33 26.10
CA ARG A 78 6.78 9.18 25.66
C ARG A 78 5.30 9.30 26.04
N GLY A 79 5.00 9.81 27.23
CA GLY A 79 3.63 10.02 27.71
C GLY A 79 2.93 11.10 26.88
N ASP A 80 3.60 12.24 26.73
CA ASP A 80 3.05 13.36 25.97
C ASP A 80 2.87 13.04 24.48
N LEU A 81 3.81 12.30 23.88
CA LEU A 81 3.70 11.86 22.50
C LEU A 81 2.49 10.94 22.31
N ARG A 82 2.25 10.02 23.24
CA ARG A 82 1.06 9.16 23.24
C ARG A 82 -0.23 9.97 23.36
N ASP A 83 -0.25 10.97 24.24
CA ASP A 83 -1.40 11.85 24.41
C ASP A 83 -1.67 12.70 23.16
N LEU A 84 -0.62 13.16 22.48
CA LEU A 84 -0.73 13.88 21.22
C LEU A 84 -1.25 12.99 20.09
N ILE A 85 -0.80 11.72 20.02
CA ILE A 85 -1.33 10.73 19.06
C ILE A 85 -2.82 10.51 19.32
N ASN A 86 -3.21 10.25 20.56
CA ASN A 86 -4.62 10.04 20.93
C ASN A 86 -5.49 11.25 20.61
N LYS A 87 -5.06 12.45 21.02
CA LYS A 87 -5.77 13.71 20.72
C LYS A 87 -5.90 13.97 19.23
N THR A 88 -4.86 13.66 18.46
CA THR A 88 -4.91 13.82 17.00
C THR A 88 -5.89 12.81 16.41
N SER A 89 -5.82 11.55 16.82
CA SER A 89 -6.74 10.50 16.34
C SER A 89 -8.20 10.86 16.58
N THR A 90 -8.56 11.24 17.82
CA THR A 90 -9.93 11.62 18.17
C THR A 90 -10.46 12.78 17.33
N LYS A 91 -9.59 13.67 16.86
CA LYS A 91 -9.99 14.82 16.03
C LYS A 91 -10.10 14.51 14.55
N LEU A 92 -9.43 13.46 14.08
CA LEU A 92 -9.39 13.10 12.67
C LEU A 92 -10.37 11.97 12.35
N ALA A 93 -10.67 11.11 13.32
CA ALA A 93 -11.53 9.96 13.13
C ALA A 93 -13.02 10.34 13.13
N ASN A 94 -13.78 9.79 12.18
CA ASN A 94 -15.24 9.87 12.16
C ASN A 94 -15.89 8.71 12.92
N ASN A 95 -15.14 7.63 13.16
CA ASN A 95 -15.60 6.44 13.89
C ASN A 95 -14.45 5.72 14.62
N SER A 96 -14.77 4.67 15.37
CA SER A 96 -13.79 3.89 16.15
C SER A 96 -12.72 3.22 15.29
N ASP A 97 -13.12 2.65 14.16
CA ASP A 97 -12.22 1.88 13.31
C ASP A 97 -11.19 2.77 12.61
N GLU A 98 -11.63 3.95 12.16
CA GLU A 98 -10.75 4.98 11.62
C GLU A 98 -9.77 5.48 12.69
N SER A 99 -10.24 5.68 13.93
CA SER A 99 -9.37 6.08 15.05
C SER A 99 -8.27 5.04 15.31
N ILE A 100 -8.60 3.75 15.29
CA ILE A 100 -7.61 2.68 15.45
C ILE A 100 -6.57 2.73 14.32
N LYS A 101 -7.00 2.95 13.07
CA LYS A 101 -6.09 3.09 11.92
C LYS A 101 -5.15 4.28 12.09
N ILE A 102 -5.68 5.46 12.44
CA ILE A 102 -4.90 6.68 12.65
C ILE A 102 -3.87 6.49 13.77
N ILE A 103 -4.28 5.94 14.93
CA ILE A 103 -3.38 5.66 16.05
C ILE A 103 -2.22 4.77 15.59
N LYS A 104 -2.52 3.71 14.83
CA LYS A 104 -1.50 2.78 14.33
C LYS A 104 -0.49 3.48 13.42
N VAL A 105 -0.97 4.27 12.45
CA VAL A 105 -0.13 5.03 11.52
C VAL A 105 0.74 6.04 12.27
N LEU A 106 0.15 6.86 13.14
CA LEU A 106 0.89 7.88 13.88
C LEU A 106 1.88 7.28 14.88
N SER A 107 1.56 6.14 15.49
CA SER A 107 2.47 5.43 16.38
C SER A 107 3.67 4.88 15.63
N SER A 108 3.46 4.29 14.45
CA SER A 108 4.55 3.75 13.64
C SER A 108 5.47 4.85 13.10
N PHE A 109 4.88 5.91 12.55
CA PHE A 109 5.59 7.12 12.14
C PHE A 109 6.41 7.71 13.29
N SER A 110 5.80 7.83 14.47
CA SER A 110 6.47 8.37 15.66
C SER A 110 7.58 7.47 16.19
N GLY A 111 7.43 6.16 16.05
CA GLY A 111 8.47 5.19 16.38
C GLY A 111 9.72 5.37 15.51
N LYS A 112 9.53 5.47 14.18
CA LYS A 112 10.63 5.69 13.23
C LYS A 112 11.31 7.05 13.43
N HIS A 113 10.56 8.10 13.69
CA HIS A 113 11.05 9.49 13.80
C HIS A 113 11.15 10.00 15.24
N LYS A 114 11.39 9.08 16.17
CA LYS A 114 11.39 9.39 17.61
C LYS A 114 12.37 10.50 17.98
N ASN A 115 13.56 10.49 17.39
CA ASN A 115 14.62 11.44 17.71
C ASN A 115 14.28 12.84 17.20
N GLU A 116 13.81 12.97 15.96
CA GLU A 116 13.37 14.26 15.40
C GLU A 116 12.18 14.82 16.18
N LEU A 117 11.19 13.99 16.52
CA LEU A 117 10.05 14.42 17.34
C LEU A 117 10.48 14.87 18.73
N SER A 118 11.42 14.17 19.35
CA SER A 118 11.99 14.58 20.65
C SER A 118 12.72 15.91 20.55
N ALA A 119 13.53 16.11 19.50
CA ALA A 119 14.23 17.37 19.26
C ALA A 119 13.26 18.54 19.01
N ILE A 120 12.15 18.30 18.30
CA ILE A 120 11.11 19.32 18.09
C ILE A 120 10.40 19.66 19.40
N MET A 121 9.95 18.64 20.15
CA MET A 121 9.18 18.83 21.39
C MET A 121 10.00 19.44 22.53
N THR A 122 11.33 19.28 22.51
CA THR A 122 12.26 19.94 23.43
C THR A 122 12.71 21.32 22.92
N GLY A 123 12.38 21.68 21.68
CA GLY A 123 12.71 22.95 21.05
C GLY A 123 14.14 23.05 20.51
N VAL A 124 14.85 21.93 20.37
CA VAL A 124 16.19 21.82 19.79
C VAL A 124 16.14 21.91 18.26
N GLN A 125 15.09 21.38 17.63
CA GLN A 125 14.92 21.36 16.17
C GLN A 125 13.70 22.19 15.74
N ASP A 126 13.82 22.94 14.64
CA ASP A 126 12.69 23.63 14.02
C ASP A 126 11.75 22.62 13.34
N TYR A 127 10.48 22.64 13.76
CA TYR A 127 9.43 21.81 13.18
C TYR A 127 9.25 22.05 11.68
N LYS A 128 9.49 23.26 11.16
CA LYS A 128 9.31 23.58 9.74
C LYS A 128 10.27 22.77 8.87
N VAL A 129 11.50 22.58 9.35
CA VAL A 129 12.53 21.79 8.66
C VAL A 129 12.08 20.34 8.57
N PHE A 130 11.63 19.75 9.68
CA PHE A 130 11.17 18.37 9.69
C PHE A 130 9.88 18.18 8.88
N ARG A 131 8.92 19.10 8.98
CA ARG A 131 7.70 19.09 8.15
C ARG A 131 8.02 19.12 6.66
N LYS A 132 9.01 19.94 6.25
CA LYS A 132 9.47 20.00 4.85
C LYS A 132 10.10 18.67 4.42
N LYS A 133 10.95 18.06 5.26
CA LYS A 133 11.52 16.72 5.01
C LYS A 133 10.42 15.68 4.76
N VAL A 134 9.42 15.62 5.64
CA VAL A 134 8.29 14.68 5.50
C VAL A 134 7.46 14.97 4.24
N THR A 135 7.18 16.24 3.96
CA THR A 135 6.42 16.63 2.75
C THR A 135 7.16 16.25 1.46
N ASN A 136 8.48 16.44 1.44
CA ASN A 136 9.32 16.05 0.31
C ASN A 136 9.37 14.54 0.14
N ALA A 137 9.47 13.76 1.23
CA ALA A 137 9.40 12.30 1.14
C ALA A 137 8.08 11.83 0.52
N PHE A 138 6.94 12.42 0.91
CA PHE A 138 5.67 12.12 0.24
C PHE A 138 5.66 12.55 -1.23
N LYS A 139 6.25 13.71 -1.56
CA LYS A 139 6.36 14.16 -2.96
C LYS A 139 7.16 13.15 -3.80
N GLU A 140 8.29 12.69 -3.29
CA GLU A 140 9.11 11.64 -3.91
C GLU A 140 8.32 10.33 -4.05
N ILE A 141 7.55 9.94 -3.02
CA ILE A 141 6.68 8.76 -3.10
C ILE A 141 5.62 8.91 -4.20
N PHE A 142 4.98 10.07 -4.35
CA PHE A 142 3.99 10.29 -5.42
C PHE A 142 4.64 10.35 -6.81
N GLU A 143 5.83 10.96 -6.93
CA GLU A 143 6.57 11.04 -8.19
C GLU A 143 7.12 9.67 -8.63
N ASN A 144 7.45 8.81 -7.67
CA ASN A 144 7.98 7.46 -7.90
C ASN A 144 6.94 6.38 -7.59
N LEU A 145 5.65 6.74 -7.50
CA LEU A 145 4.60 5.74 -7.33
C LEU A 145 4.77 4.79 -8.52
N PRO A 146 5.02 3.48 -8.32
CA PRO A 146 5.43 2.60 -9.38
C PRO A 146 4.41 2.67 -10.52
N VAL A 147 4.76 3.44 -11.56
CA VAL A 147 4.06 3.54 -12.83
C VAL A 147 4.39 2.26 -13.58
N VAL A 148 4.06 1.10 -13.01
CA VAL A 148 4.21 -0.16 -13.72
C VAL A 148 2.93 -0.37 -14.53
N PHE A 149 2.67 0.59 -15.42
CA PHE A 149 1.76 0.47 -16.55
C PHE A 149 2.56 0.04 -17.76
N HIS A 150 3.13 -1.16 -17.72
CA HIS A 150 3.38 -1.86 -18.97
C HIS A 150 2.17 -2.73 -19.26
N VAL A 151 1.18 -2.13 -19.90
CA VAL A 151 0.27 -2.90 -20.76
C VAL A 151 1.09 -3.35 -21.98
N LEU A 152 2.02 -4.28 -21.78
CA LEU A 152 2.55 -5.14 -22.84
C LEU A 152 1.64 -6.36 -22.92
N ILE A 153 0.35 -6.12 -23.18
CA ILE A 153 -0.33 -7.02 -24.10
C ILE A 153 0.15 -6.54 -25.46
N GLU A 154 1.22 -7.14 -25.97
CA GLU A 154 1.57 -7.01 -27.38
C GLU A 154 0.30 -7.31 -28.17
N ARG A 155 -0.31 -6.27 -28.73
CA ARG A 155 -1.28 -6.42 -29.81
C ARG A 155 -0.54 -7.13 -30.93
N LYS A 156 -0.67 -8.45 -31.00
CA LYS A 156 -0.52 -9.12 -32.29
C LYS A 156 -1.69 -8.66 -33.13
N ASP A 157 -1.36 -7.79 -34.06
CA ASP A 157 -2.21 -7.28 -35.12
C ASP A 157 -3.17 -8.36 -35.62
N SER A 158 -4.48 -8.10 -35.53
CA SER A 158 -5.34 -8.12 -36.71
C SER A 158 -6.83 -7.92 -36.36
N TYR A 159 -7.43 -7.05 -37.16
CA TYR A 159 -8.85 -6.86 -37.49
C TYR A 159 -9.70 -5.76 -36.81
N PRO A 160 -10.46 -5.00 -37.64
CA PRO A 160 -11.20 -3.82 -37.21
C PRO A 160 -12.68 -4.15 -36.98
N TYR A 161 -13.25 -3.73 -35.86
CA TYR A 161 -14.71 -3.59 -35.75
C TYR A 161 -15.11 -2.30 -35.01
N PRO A 162 -16.27 -1.71 -35.36
CA PRO A 162 -16.56 -0.31 -35.13
C PRO A 162 -16.95 0.01 -33.68
N MET A 163 -16.80 1.29 -33.37
CA MET A 163 -17.17 1.95 -32.11
C MET A 163 -18.65 1.71 -31.76
N SER A 164 -18.99 1.05 -30.63
CA SER A 164 -19.89 1.65 -29.62
C SER A 164 -20.06 0.83 -28.30
N PHE A 165 -18.97 0.39 -27.67
CA PHE A 165 -18.91 -0.03 -26.26
C PHE A 165 -17.73 0.69 -25.57
N SER A 166 -17.86 1.12 -24.31
CA SER A 166 -16.78 1.80 -23.59
C SER A 166 -15.50 0.95 -23.58
N MET A 167 -14.34 1.60 -23.73
CA MET A 167 -13.04 0.93 -23.94
C MET A 167 -12.70 -0.11 -22.86
N GLU A 168 -13.19 0.10 -21.64
CA GLU A 168 -12.97 -0.78 -20.49
C GLU A 168 -13.66 -2.15 -20.63
N HIS A 169 -14.85 -2.21 -21.25
CA HIS A 169 -15.58 -3.48 -21.41
C HIS A 169 -15.07 -4.33 -22.59
N ARG A 170 -14.52 -3.72 -23.66
CA ARG A 170 -14.08 -4.46 -24.86
C ARG A 170 -12.73 -5.15 -24.69
N ARG A 171 -11.85 -4.64 -23.83
CA ARG A 171 -10.51 -5.21 -23.63
C ARG A 171 -10.53 -6.46 -22.73
N LEU A 172 -11.42 -6.47 -21.74
CA LEU A 172 -11.68 -7.62 -20.85
C LEU A 172 -12.45 -8.78 -21.52
N LEU A 173 -13.13 -8.53 -22.65
CA LEU A 173 -13.89 -9.54 -23.41
C LEU A 173 -13.12 -10.12 -24.60
N ALA A 174 -12.15 -9.40 -25.17
CA ALA A 174 -11.43 -9.81 -26.38
C ALA A 174 -10.32 -10.84 -26.13
N GLU A 175 -9.68 -10.79 -24.96
CA GLU A 175 -8.92 -11.92 -24.47
C GLU A 175 -9.87 -12.78 -23.65
N LYS A 176 -10.20 -13.97 -24.17
CA LYS A 176 -10.56 -15.08 -23.29
C LYS A 176 -9.35 -15.37 -22.41
N ILE A 177 -9.12 -14.54 -21.40
CA ILE A 177 -8.39 -14.97 -20.22
C ILE A 177 -9.32 -16.04 -19.65
N HIS A 178 -8.94 -17.29 -19.83
CA HIS A 178 -9.73 -18.36 -19.29
C HIS A 178 -9.83 -18.06 -17.81
N ARG A 179 -11.03 -18.14 -17.23
CA ARG A 179 -11.30 -17.96 -15.79
C ARG A 179 -10.54 -18.97 -14.89
N LYS A 180 -9.54 -19.68 -15.45
CA LYS A 180 -8.61 -20.64 -14.85
C LYS A 180 -7.15 -20.11 -14.82
N ASP A 181 -6.89 -18.88 -15.28
CA ASP A 181 -5.53 -18.38 -15.53
C ASP A 181 -4.99 -17.44 -14.42
N PHE A 182 -5.70 -17.29 -13.30
CA PHE A 182 -5.30 -16.43 -12.20
C PHE A 182 -5.33 -17.14 -10.85
N ILE A 183 -4.22 -16.98 -10.13
CA ILE A 183 -4.04 -17.37 -8.74
C ILE A 183 -3.94 -16.13 -7.87
N ILE A 184 -4.65 -16.12 -6.74
CA ILE A 184 -4.46 -15.11 -5.70
C ILE A 184 -3.44 -15.64 -4.69
N LEU A 185 -2.30 -14.95 -4.55
CA LEU A 185 -1.26 -15.20 -3.57
C LEU A 185 -1.38 -14.19 -2.42
N VAL A 186 -1.64 -14.72 -1.23
CA VAL A 186 -1.71 -13.93 0.01
C VAL A 186 -0.38 -14.07 0.75
N ASP A 187 0.32 -12.97 1.07
CA ASP A 187 1.58 -13.00 1.84
C ASP A 187 2.77 -13.60 1.07
N ALA A 188 3.04 -13.06 -0.14
CA ALA A 188 4.03 -13.53 -1.11
C ALA A 188 5.52 -13.48 -0.69
N HIS A 189 5.81 -13.32 0.61
CA HIS A 189 7.17 -13.20 1.11
C HIS A 189 7.99 -14.49 0.93
N ASP A 190 7.33 -15.65 0.84
CA ASP A 190 7.98 -16.97 0.79
C ASP A 190 7.38 -17.88 -0.30
N LEU A 191 7.38 -17.42 -1.56
CA LEU A 191 7.03 -18.29 -2.68
C LEU A 191 8.17 -19.28 -2.95
N SER A 192 8.11 -20.46 -2.33
CA SER A 192 8.84 -21.65 -2.76
C SER A 192 8.06 -22.30 -3.92
N THR A 193 8.66 -22.33 -5.12
CA THR A 193 7.94 -22.70 -6.35
C THR A 193 8.06 -24.18 -6.65
N SER A 194 6.96 -24.92 -6.54
CA SER A 194 6.76 -26.17 -7.28
C SER A 194 5.30 -26.33 -7.69
N GLU A 195 5.11 -26.52 -9.00
CA GLU A 195 3.89 -26.92 -9.71
C GLU A 195 2.70 -25.94 -9.70
N LEU A 196 2.57 -25.14 -10.77
CA LEU A 196 1.30 -24.66 -11.34
C LEU A 196 1.56 -23.99 -12.71
N MET A 197 0.69 -24.23 -13.69
CA MET A 197 0.84 -23.80 -15.10
C MET A 197 0.23 -22.41 -15.42
N GLU A 198 0.05 -21.54 -14.43
CA GLU A 198 -0.69 -20.28 -14.63
C GLU A 198 0.22 -19.10 -15.03
N THR A 199 -0.28 -18.24 -15.92
CA THR A 199 0.52 -17.18 -16.57
C THR A 199 0.67 -15.92 -15.70
N ILE A 200 -0.30 -15.63 -14.82
CA ILE A 200 -0.35 -14.41 -14.00
C ILE A 200 -0.85 -14.72 -12.58
N ALA A 201 -0.18 -14.17 -11.55
CA ALA A 201 -0.63 -14.26 -10.16
C ALA A 201 -1.05 -12.89 -9.60
N PHE A 202 -2.20 -12.81 -8.92
CA PHE A 202 -2.63 -11.65 -8.14
C PHE A 202 -1.99 -11.68 -6.74
N ILE A 203 -1.28 -10.62 -6.34
CA ILE A 203 -0.53 -10.57 -5.08
C ILE A 203 -1.16 -9.56 -4.14
N THR A 204 -1.46 -9.98 -2.92
CA THR A 204 -2.05 -9.13 -1.87
C THR A 204 -1.55 -9.48 -0.47
N PHE A 205 -1.54 -8.50 0.43
CA PHE A 205 -1.31 -8.70 1.87
C PHE A 205 -2.60 -8.67 2.70
N ASP A 206 -3.76 -8.54 2.07
CA ASP A 206 -5.04 -8.53 2.78
C ASP A 206 -5.42 -9.93 3.25
N LYS A 207 -5.32 -10.14 4.58
CA LYS A 207 -5.74 -11.39 5.24
C LYS A 207 -7.26 -11.56 5.28
N GLY A 208 -8.04 -10.51 5.01
CA GLY A 208 -9.49 -10.57 4.87
C GLY A 208 -9.93 -11.53 3.76
N ILE A 209 -9.14 -11.63 2.69
CA ILE A 209 -9.39 -12.55 1.57
C ILE A 209 -9.39 -14.01 2.04
N LEU A 210 -8.55 -14.38 3.02
CA LEU A 210 -8.57 -15.74 3.57
C LEU A 210 -9.86 -16.06 4.33
N ARG A 211 -10.50 -15.05 4.95
CA ARG A 211 -11.78 -15.24 5.66
C ARG A 211 -12.94 -15.44 4.69
N ALA A 212 -12.86 -14.83 3.52
CA ALA A 212 -13.85 -14.95 2.45
C ALA A 212 -13.47 -16.00 1.39
N LYS A 213 -12.41 -16.80 1.64
CA LYS A 213 -11.80 -17.68 0.64
C LYS A 213 -12.81 -18.56 -0.10
N SER A 214 -13.61 -19.34 0.63
CA SER A 214 -14.57 -20.27 0.02
C SER A 214 -15.62 -19.56 -0.83
N VAL A 215 -16.08 -18.39 -0.38
CA VAL A 215 -17.05 -17.56 -1.11
C VAL A 215 -16.41 -17.05 -2.41
N ILE A 216 -15.23 -16.45 -2.32
CA ILE A 216 -14.52 -15.89 -3.48
C ILE A 216 -14.15 -17.00 -4.48
N GLU A 217 -13.61 -18.13 -4.01
CA GLU A 217 -13.28 -19.26 -4.88
C GLU A 217 -14.53 -19.81 -5.58
N SER A 218 -15.68 -19.86 -4.89
CA SER A 218 -16.94 -20.35 -5.46
C SER A 218 -17.57 -19.38 -6.47
N GLU A 219 -17.60 -18.08 -6.17
CA GLU A 219 -18.26 -17.05 -6.98
C GLU A 219 -17.46 -16.77 -8.25
N PHE A 220 -16.13 -16.77 -8.15
CA PHE A 220 -15.25 -16.38 -9.23
C PHE A 220 -14.53 -17.57 -9.88
N ASN A 221 -14.72 -18.79 -9.36
CA ASN A 221 -14.08 -20.01 -9.85
C ASN A 221 -12.55 -19.85 -9.96
N LEU A 222 -11.94 -19.26 -8.94
CA LEU A 222 -10.50 -18.98 -8.84
C LEU A 222 -9.87 -19.76 -7.68
N LYS A 223 -8.53 -19.74 -7.58
CA LYS A 223 -7.80 -20.39 -6.48
C LYS A 223 -7.04 -19.37 -5.63
N ILE A 224 -7.19 -19.46 -4.31
CA ILE A 224 -6.48 -18.63 -3.33
C ILE A 224 -5.46 -19.47 -2.57
N PHE A 225 -4.20 -19.09 -2.69
CA PHE A 225 -3.08 -19.75 -2.03
C PHE A 225 -2.44 -18.84 -0.98
N LYS A 226 -2.08 -19.45 0.15
CA LYS A 226 -1.15 -18.88 1.10
C LYS A 226 0.19 -19.61 0.88
N PRO A 227 1.27 -18.94 0.47
CA PRO A 227 2.58 -19.55 0.39
C PRO A 227 2.96 -20.13 1.76
N THR A 228 3.51 -21.33 1.75
CA THR A 228 4.04 -22.02 2.94
C THR A 228 5.43 -21.55 3.25
#